data_AF-A0AAW6NJ98-F1
#
_entry.id   AF-A0AAW6NJ98-F1
#
_cell.length_a   1.000
_cell.length_b   1.000
_cell.length_c   1.000
_cell.angle_alpha   90.00
_cell.angle_beta   90.00
_cell.angle_gamma   90.00
#
_symmetry.space_group_name_H-M   'P 1'
#
loop_
_entity.id
_entity.type
_entity.pdbx_description
1 polymer ?
#
loop_
_entity_poly.entity_id
_entity_poly.type
_entity_poly.pdbx_seq_one_letter_code
_entity_poly.pdbx_strand_id
1 'polypeptide(L)'
;MGQLNRLNQYQRLWHPSAGAPQQVTISELASRCFCSERHVRTLLRQAQEAGWLSWHARSGRGKRGELRFHVTPDSLRNTMMEEALKSGQQHNALELAQLAPEDLRSLLHPFMGGQWQNDTPTLRIPYYRSLEPLQPGFLPGRAEQHLAGQVFSGLTRFNGNSSEPTGDLAHHWEVSADGLRW
;
A
#
# COMPACT_ATOMS: atom_id res chain seq x y z
N MET A 1 9.40 -11.11 4.94
CA MET A 1 9.38 -10.31 6.20
C MET A 1 8.75 -8.98 5.84
N GLY A 2 7.56 -8.66 6.38
CA GLY A 2 6.81 -7.48 5.96
C GLY A 2 7.56 -6.16 6.21
N GLN A 3 7.36 -5.17 5.35
CA GLN A 3 7.95 -3.83 5.44
C GLN A 3 7.74 -3.21 6.83
N LEU A 4 6.54 -3.38 7.42
CA LEU A 4 6.22 -2.91 8.76
C LEU A 4 7.13 -3.48 9.86
N ASN A 5 7.48 -4.77 9.78
CA ASN A 5 8.35 -5.39 10.77
C ASN A 5 9.78 -4.81 10.70
N ARG A 6 10.26 -4.52 9.49
CA ARG A 6 11.55 -3.84 9.27
C ARG A 6 11.57 -2.44 9.89
N LEU A 7 10.50 -1.67 9.69
CA LEU A 7 10.34 -0.34 10.28
C LEU A 7 10.30 -0.41 11.83
N ASN A 8 9.53 -1.34 12.40
CA ASN A 8 9.44 -1.54 13.84
C ASN A 8 10.80 -1.91 14.45
N GLN A 9 11.57 -2.78 13.78
CA GLN A 9 12.91 -3.14 14.24
C GLN A 9 13.87 -1.94 14.18
N TYR A 10 13.79 -1.13 13.12
CA TYR A 10 14.57 0.09 13.01
C TYR A 10 14.22 1.10 14.12
N GLN A 11 12.94 1.30 14.40
CA GLN A 11 12.46 2.16 15.50
C GLN A 11 13.02 1.73 16.86
N ARG A 12 13.04 0.43 17.15
CA ARG A 12 13.60 -0.11 18.39
C ARG A 12 15.10 0.17 18.54
N LEU A 13 15.84 0.19 17.43
CA LEU A 13 17.27 0.57 17.43
C LEU A 13 17.46 2.07 17.67
N TRP A 14 16.58 2.89 17.08
CA TRP A 14 16.66 4.35 17.09
C TRP A 14 16.21 4.99 18.41
N HIS A 15 15.12 4.49 19.01
CA HIS A 15 14.44 5.10 20.17
C HIS A 15 15.36 5.39 21.38
N PRO A 16 16.28 4.50 21.79
CA PRO A 16 17.12 4.73 22.97
C PRO A 16 18.08 5.91 22.85
N SER A 17 18.49 6.29 21.65
CA SER A 17 19.42 7.42 21.42
C SER A 17 18.77 8.61 20.72
N ALA A 18 17.50 8.51 20.35
CA ALA A 18 16.80 9.50 19.52
C ALA A 18 17.63 9.94 18.29
N GLY A 19 18.32 8.98 17.67
CA GLY A 19 19.17 9.22 16.49
C GLY A 19 20.61 9.64 16.80
N ALA A 20 20.98 9.93 18.04
CA ALA A 20 22.37 10.21 18.40
C ALA A 20 23.28 8.98 18.17
N PRO A 21 24.55 9.18 17.76
CA PRO A 21 25.54 8.11 17.69
C PRO A 21 25.66 7.37 19.02
N GLN A 22 25.72 6.04 18.96
CA GLN A 22 25.78 5.20 20.15
C GLN A 22 26.87 4.14 20.06
N GLN A 23 27.50 3.87 21.21
CA GLN A 23 28.47 2.78 21.38
C GLN A 23 27.75 1.60 22.06
N VAL A 24 27.45 0.55 21.30
CA VAL A 24 26.62 -0.57 21.76
C VAL A 24 27.19 -1.91 21.32
N THR A 25 26.80 -3.00 21.99
CA THR A 25 27.16 -4.37 21.58
C THR A 25 26.07 -5.00 20.73
N ILE A 26 26.42 -6.04 19.97
CA ILE A 26 25.45 -6.83 19.22
C ILE A 26 24.42 -7.51 20.16
N SER A 27 24.83 -7.94 21.34
CA SER A 27 23.93 -8.54 22.33
C SER A 27 22.90 -7.54 22.87
N GLU A 28 23.31 -6.29 23.14
CA GLU A 28 22.42 -5.21 23.54
C GLU A 28 21.40 -4.90 22.43
N LEU A 29 21.85 -4.82 21.17
CA LEU A 29 20.97 -4.58 20.02
C LEU A 29 19.99 -5.74 19.80
N ALA A 30 20.45 -6.99 19.89
CA ALA A 30 19.61 -8.17 19.76
C ALA A 30 18.51 -8.21 20.83
N SER A 31 18.85 -7.84 22.06
CA SER A 31 17.90 -7.75 23.18
C SER A 31 16.83 -6.68 22.93
N ARG A 32 17.22 -5.49 22.44
CA ARG A 32 16.27 -4.41 22.11
C ARG A 32 15.32 -4.77 20.96
N CYS A 33 15.83 -5.52 19.98
CA CYS A 33 15.06 -5.99 18.83
C CYS A 33 14.22 -7.25 19.13
N PHE A 34 14.37 -7.84 20.33
CA PHE A 34 13.77 -9.12 20.70
C PHE A 34 14.09 -10.23 19.69
N CYS A 35 15.35 -10.30 19.25
CA CYS A 35 15.79 -11.25 18.24
C CYS A 35 17.17 -11.84 18.57
N SER A 36 17.62 -12.81 17.77
CA SER A 36 18.96 -13.39 17.94
C SER A 36 20.05 -12.45 17.44
N GLU A 37 21.27 -12.58 17.98
CA GLU A 37 22.43 -11.81 17.51
C GLU A 37 22.70 -12.03 16.01
N ARG A 38 22.44 -13.24 15.51
CA ARG A 38 22.53 -13.54 14.08
C ARG A 38 21.55 -12.69 13.27
N HIS A 39 20.30 -12.60 13.72
CA HIS A 39 19.28 -11.82 13.04
C HIS A 39 19.56 -10.32 13.07
N VAL A 40 20.00 -9.78 14.21
CA VAL A 40 20.32 -8.35 14.31
C VAL A 40 21.48 -7.94 13.40
N ARG A 41 22.48 -8.82 13.21
CA ARG A 41 23.56 -8.58 12.24
C ARG A 41 23.04 -8.51 10.81
N THR A 42 22.09 -9.38 10.45
CA THR A 42 21.43 -9.32 9.15
C THR A 42 20.63 -8.03 8.99
N LEU A 43 19.88 -7.61 10.02
CA LEU A 43 19.12 -6.36 10.01
C LEU A 43 20.03 -5.14 9.83
N LEU A 44 21.12 -5.05 10.60
CA LEU A 44 22.10 -3.96 10.50
C LEU A 44 22.74 -3.89 9.11
N ARG A 45 23.14 -5.06 8.55
CA ARG A 45 23.69 -5.13 7.21
C ARG A 45 22.70 -4.61 6.17
N GLN A 46 21.46 -5.10 6.21
CA GLN A 46 20.41 -4.69 5.27
C GLN A 46 20.07 -3.20 5.39
N ALA A 47 19.98 -2.67 6.61
CA ALA A 47 19.73 -1.26 6.84
C ALA A 47 20.90 -0.37 6.38
N GLN A 48 22.14 -0.87 6.49
CA GLN A 48 23.32 -0.19 5.96
C GLN A 48 23.38 -0.22 4.43
N GLU A 49 23.07 -1.36 3.80
CA GLU A 49 22.95 -1.48 2.34
C GLU A 49 21.87 -0.54 1.78
N ALA A 50 20.78 -0.32 2.53
CA ALA A 50 19.73 0.64 2.20
C ALA A 50 20.04 2.09 2.60
N GLY A 51 21.21 2.36 3.21
CA GLY A 51 21.65 3.70 3.60
C GLY A 51 20.98 4.30 4.84
N TRP A 52 20.24 3.52 5.63
CA TRP A 52 19.46 4.04 6.78
C TRP A 52 20.30 4.29 8.03
N LEU A 53 21.41 3.55 8.17
CA LEU A 53 22.32 3.60 9.31
C LEU A 53 23.72 3.15 8.88
N SER A 54 24.72 3.44 9.69
CA SER A 54 26.06 2.84 9.58
C SER A 54 26.45 2.16 10.89
N TRP A 55 27.01 0.96 10.78
CA TRP A 55 27.44 0.12 11.87
C TRP A 55 28.89 -0.29 11.71
N HIS A 56 29.73 0.15 12.66
CA HIS A 56 31.16 -0.19 12.70
C HIS A 56 31.45 -1.08 13.90
N ALA A 57 31.55 -2.39 13.66
CA ALA A 57 31.92 -3.35 14.68
C ALA A 57 33.40 -3.18 15.09
N ARG A 58 33.69 -3.29 16.39
CA ARG A 58 35.07 -3.40 16.89
C ARG A 58 35.44 -4.85 17.17
N SER A 59 36.67 -5.24 16.83
CA SER A 59 37.18 -6.59 17.07
C SER A 59 37.39 -6.86 18.57
N GLY A 60 36.90 -8.00 19.06
CA GLY A 60 36.98 -8.45 20.45
C GLY A 60 35.62 -8.83 21.06
N ARG A 61 35.56 -9.90 21.87
CA ARG A 61 34.33 -10.31 22.57
C ARG A 61 33.84 -9.18 23.48
N GLY A 62 32.56 -8.82 23.36
CA GLY A 62 31.93 -7.78 24.19
C GLY A 62 32.33 -6.33 23.86
N LYS A 63 33.11 -6.09 22.79
CA LYS A 63 33.47 -4.72 22.41
C LYS A 63 32.26 -3.99 21.82
N ARG A 64 32.08 -2.74 22.25
CA ARG A 64 31.05 -1.84 21.73
C ARG A 64 31.46 -1.34 20.34
N GLY A 65 30.59 -1.56 19.36
CA GLY A 65 30.66 -0.97 18.03
C GLY A 65 29.94 0.37 17.98
N GLU A 66 30.20 1.13 16.93
CA GLU A 66 29.58 2.43 16.72
C GLU A 66 28.39 2.30 15.77
N LEU A 67 27.21 2.74 16.22
CA LEU A 67 25.98 2.82 15.44
C LEU A 67 25.61 4.30 15.21
N ARG A 68 25.44 4.69 13.95
CA ARG A 68 24.97 6.02 13.55
C ARG A 68 23.75 5.88 12.65
N PHE A 69 22.76 6.76 12.82
CA PHE A 69 21.55 6.79 11.98
C PHE A 69 21.65 7.91 10.95
N HIS A 70 21.12 7.67 9.76
CA HIS A 70 21.13 8.65 8.66
C HIS A 70 19.73 9.15 8.30
N VAL A 71 18.70 8.43 8.71
CA VAL A 71 17.29 8.77 8.48
C VAL A 71 16.52 8.67 9.80
N THR A 72 15.41 9.38 9.92
CA THR A 72 14.51 9.20 11.06
C THR A 72 13.52 8.07 10.77
N PRO A 73 12.93 7.45 11.80
CA PRO A 73 11.86 6.47 11.57
C PRO A 73 10.69 7.03 10.78
N ASP A 74 10.35 8.31 10.97
CA ASP A 74 9.25 8.96 10.26
C ASP A 74 9.57 9.18 8.78
N SER A 75 10.77 9.65 8.45
CA SER A 75 11.19 9.77 7.05
C SER A 75 11.25 8.40 6.38
N LEU A 76 11.76 7.38 7.09
CA LEU A 76 11.83 6.01 6.57
C LEU A 76 10.43 5.44 6.31
N ARG A 77 9.48 5.65 7.23
CA ARG A 77 8.07 5.26 7.07
C ARG A 77 7.48 5.88 5.81
N ASN A 78 7.66 7.19 5.62
CA ASN A 78 7.13 7.91 4.47
C ASN A 78 7.70 7.36 3.15
N THR A 79 9.01 7.15 3.07
CA THR A 79 9.65 6.55 1.89
C THR A 79 9.12 5.14 1.60
N MET A 80 9.02 4.28 2.62
CA MET A 80 8.51 2.91 2.45
C MET A 80 7.04 2.90 2.00
N MET A 81 6.24 3.83 2.49
CA MET A 81 4.84 4.00 2.10
C MET A 81 4.72 4.51 0.66
N GLU A 82 5.51 5.51 0.25
CA GLU A 82 5.55 5.98 -1.13
C GLU A 82 5.95 4.86 -2.12
N GLU A 83 6.96 4.06 -1.76
CA GLU A 83 7.37 2.89 -2.55
C GLU A 83 6.25 1.84 -2.64
N ALA A 84 5.55 1.57 -1.55
CA ALA A 84 4.42 0.66 -1.53
C ALA A 84 3.27 1.16 -2.42
N LEU A 85 2.97 2.46 -2.40
CA LEU A 85 1.97 3.07 -3.28
C LEU A 85 2.38 3.01 -4.76
N LYS A 86 3.63 3.37 -5.07
CA LYS A 86 4.19 3.30 -6.44
C LYS A 86 4.24 1.87 -7.01
N SER A 87 4.39 0.87 -6.15
CA SER A 87 4.42 -0.55 -6.55
C SER A 87 3.04 -1.23 -6.50
N GLY A 88 1.97 -0.50 -6.17
CA GLY A 88 0.62 -1.05 -6.08
C GLY A 88 0.35 -1.91 -4.83
N GLN A 89 1.27 -1.94 -3.87
CA GLN A 89 1.15 -2.65 -2.59
C GLN A 89 0.34 -1.83 -1.57
N GLN A 90 -0.91 -1.51 -1.90
CA GLN A 90 -1.79 -0.62 -1.14
C GLN A 90 -1.98 -1.06 0.32
N HIS A 91 -2.07 -2.37 0.56
CA HIS A 91 -2.21 -2.93 1.91
C HIS A 91 -0.99 -2.60 2.79
N ASN A 92 0.22 -2.72 2.23
CA ASN A 92 1.45 -2.39 2.95
C ASN A 92 1.54 -0.89 3.25
N ALA A 93 1.12 -0.03 2.31
CA ALA A 93 1.09 1.42 2.52
C ALA A 93 0.15 1.80 3.67
N LEU A 94 -1.04 1.19 3.74
CA LEU A 94 -2.00 1.41 4.82
C LEU A 94 -1.49 0.93 6.17
N GLU A 95 -0.85 -0.24 6.24
CA GLU A 95 -0.23 -0.75 7.47
C GLU A 95 0.89 0.17 7.98
N LEU A 96 1.67 0.76 7.06
CA LEU A 96 2.75 1.69 7.39
C LEU A 96 2.23 3.03 7.90
N ALA A 97 1.06 3.45 7.45
CA ALA A 97 0.47 4.75 7.74
C ALA A 97 -0.22 4.83 9.11
N GLN A 98 0.36 4.23 10.17
CA GLN A 98 -0.07 4.38 11.58
C GLN A 98 -0.07 5.86 12.03
N LEU A 99 -0.96 6.65 11.46
CA LEU A 99 -1.03 8.10 11.47
C LEU A 99 -2.44 8.51 11.86
N ALA A 100 -2.58 9.74 12.35
CA ALA A 100 -3.89 10.33 12.50
C ALA A 100 -4.61 10.38 11.13
N PRO A 101 -5.94 10.18 11.06
CA PRO A 101 -6.69 10.18 9.80
C PRO A 101 -6.44 11.40 8.90
N GLU A 102 -6.13 12.55 9.50
CA GLU A 102 -5.89 13.81 8.78
C GLU A 102 -4.53 13.81 8.04
N ASP A 103 -3.50 13.23 8.65
CA ASP A 103 -2.17 13.10 8.03
C ASP A 103 -2.22 12.08 6.88
N LEU A 104 -2.99 11.00 7.07
CA LEU A 104 -3.21 9.98 6.06
C LEU A 104 -3.84 10.56 4.78
N ARG A 105 -4.83 11.46 4.92
CA ARG A 105 -5.46 12.13 3.77
C ARG A 105 -4.45 12.96 2.97
N SER A 106 -3.65 13.77 3.66
CA SER A 106 -2.63 14.60 3.02
C SER A 106 -1.58 13.77 2.28
N LEU A 107 -1.22 12.61 2.84
CA LEU A 107 -0.26 11.68 2.24
C LEU A 107 -0.83 10.87 1.07
N LEU A 108 -2.11 10.51 1.10
CA LEU A 108 -2.76 9.78 0.00
C LEU A 108 -3.15 10.70 -1.15
N HIS A 109 -3.38 11.99 -0.89
CA HIS A 109 -3.83 12.97 -1.89
C HIS A 109 -3.02 12.96 -3.20
N PRO A 110 -1.66 12.90 -3.20
CA PRO A 110 -0.88 12.86 -4.43
C PRO A 110 -1.07 11.58 -5.26
N PHE A 111 -1.63 10.52 -4.68
CA PHE A 111 -1.83 9.22 -5.35
C PHE A 111 -3.29 8.99 -5.77
N MET A 112 -4.18 9.91 -5.40
CA MET A 112 -5.60 9.86 -5.69
C MET A 112 -5.93 10.43 -7.07
N GLY A 113 -7.11 10.08 -7.58
CA GLY A 113 -7.59 10.53 -8.88
C GLY A 113 -6.99 9.72 -10.03
N GLY A 114 -7.15 10.25 -11.25
CA GLY A 114 -6.67 9.62 -12.48
C GLY A 114 -5.20 9.94 -12.71
N GLN A 115 -4.36 8.92 -12.79
CA GLN A 115 -2.92 9.03 -13.03
C GLN A 115 -2.42 7.91 -13.94
N TRP A 116 -1.29 8.13 -14.60
CA TRP A 116 -0.58 7.08 -15.32
C TRP A 116 0.38 6.38 -14.37
N GLN A 117 0.28 5.05 -14.26
CA GLN A 117 1.21 4.21 -13.52
C GLN A 117 1.74 3.13 -14.47
N ASN A 118 3.05 3.12 -14.75
CA ASN A 118 3.68 2.17 -15.68
C ASN A 118 2.91 2.07 -17.02
N ASP A 119 2.67 3.22 -17.66
CA ASP A 119 1.89 3.34 -18.91
C ASP A 119 0.47 2.77 -18.86
N THR A 120 -0.07 2.53 -17.66
CA THR A 120 -1.44 2.08 -17.44
C THR A 120 -2.27 3.22 -16.81
N PRO A 121 -3.38 3.65 -17.44
CA PRO A 121 -4.27 4.63 -16.84
C PRO A 121 -4.92 4.04 -15.59
N THR A 122 -4.70 4.68 -14.44
CA THR A 122 -5.10 4.20 -13.13
C THR A 122 -5.93 5.26 -12.41
N LEU A 123 -7.12 4.89 -11.95
CA LEU A 123 -7.98 5.75 -11.13
C LEU A 123 -8.02 5.22 -9.69
N ARG A 124 -7.61 6.04 -8.72
CA ARG A 124 -7.67 5.68 -7.29
C ARG A 124 -8.68 6.53 -6.55
N ILE A 125 -9.67 5.86 -5.94
CA ILE A 125 -10.75 6.47 -5.18
C ILE A 125 -10.84 5.78 -3.81
N PRO A 126 -10.66 6.50 -2.70
CA PRO A 126 -10.95 5.98 -1.37
C PRO A 126 -12.42 5.57 -1.29
N TYR A 127 -12.66 4.36 -0.76
CA TYR A 127 -14.01 3.86 -0.56
C TYR A 127 -14.19 3.46 0.91
N TYR A 128 -15.35 3.81 1.47
CA TYR A 128 -15.62 3.71 2.92
C TYR A 128 -15.92 2.29 3.39
N ARG A 129 -16.03 1.32 2.48
CA ARG A 129 -16.28 -0.09 2.75
C ARG A 129 -15.57 -0.97 1.73
N SER A 130 -15.46 -2.26 2.00
CA SER A 130 -15.08 -3.23 0.97
C SER A 130 -16.18 -3.33 -0.10
N LEU A 131 -15.75 -3.52 -1.35
CA LEU A 131 -16.66 -3.82 -2.45
C LEU A 131 -17.01 -5.30 -2.44
N GLU A 132 -18.27 -5.62 -2.69
CA GLU A 132 -18.71 -6.99 -2.91
C GLU A 132 -18.21 -7.52 -4.26
N PRO A 133 -18.07 -8.85 -4.43
CA PRO A 133 -17.72 -9.43 -5.72
C PRO A 133 -18.66 -8.96 -6.83
N LEU A 134 -18.09 -8.54 -7.96
CA LEU A 134 -18.87 -8.17 -9.15
C LEU A 134 -19.48 -9.43 -9.76
N GLN A 135 -20.79 -9.58 -9.62
CA GLN A 135 -21.57 -10.66 -10.22
C GLN A 135 -22.50 -10.10 -11.29
N PRO A 136 -22.60 -10.72 -12.48
CA PRO A 136 -23.63 -10.38 -13.45
C PRO A 136 -25.02 -10.56 -12.83
N GLY A 137 -25.91 -9.60 -13.06
CA GLY A 137 -27.27 -9.60 -12.51
C GLY A 137 -27.50 -8.49 -11.49
N PHE A 138 -28.40 -8.73 -10.53
CA PHE A 138 -28.80 -7.70 -9.57
C PHE A 138 -27.79 -7.60 -8.43
N LEU A 139 -27.00 -6.52 -8.45
CA LEU A 139 -26.12 -6.15 -7.34
C LEU A 139 -26.83 -5.12 -6.45
N PRO A 140 -26.90 -5.27 -5.12
CA PRO A 140 -27.57 -4.30 -4.26
C PRO A 140 -26.79 -2.99 -4.09
N GLY A 141 -25.47 -3.03 -4.28
CA GLY A 141 -24.59 -1.88 -4.08
C GLY A 141 -24.47 -0.99 -5.33
N ARG A 142 -24.72 0.32 -5.17
CA ARG A 142 -24.59 1.30 -6.27
C ARG A 142 -23.21 1.33 -6.93
N ALA A 143 -22.13 1.17 -6.15
CA ALA A 143 -20.78 1.17 -6.70
C ALA A 143 -20.50 -0.09 -7.51
N GLU A 144 -20.93 -1.25 -7.01
CA GLU A 144 -20.81 -2.53 -7.70
C GLU A 144 -21.65 -2.56 -8.96
N GLN A 145 -22.88 -2.03 -8.95
CA GLN A 145 -23.69 -1.83 -10.16
C GLN A 145 -22.97 -0.95 -11.19
N HIS A 146 -22.39 0.17 -10.75
CA HIS A 146 -21.64 1.06 -11.62
C HIS A 146 -20.43 0.36 -12.25
N LEU A 147 -19.62 -0.33 -11.44
CA LEU A 147 -18.45 -1.09 -11.91
C LEU A 147 -18.85 -2.25 -12.84
N ALA A 148 -19.91 -2.99 -12.51
CA ALA A 148 -20.42 -4.06 -13.36
C ALA A 148 -20.80 -3.54 -14.75
N GLY A 149 -21.42 -2.36 -14.84
CA GLY A 149 -21.73 -1.71 -16.12
C GLY A 149 -20.51 -1.18 -16.90
N GLN A 150 -19.31 -1.16 -16.31
CA GLN A 150 -18.05 -0.84 -17.00
C GLN A 150 -17.27 -2.11 -17.42
N VAL A 151 -17.49 -3.23 -16.74
CA VAL A 151 -16.71 -4.47 -16.93
C VAL A 151 -17.47 -5.52 -17.74
N PHE A 152 -18.79 -5.57 -17.64
CA PHE A 152 -19.64 -6.50 -18.37
C PHE A 152 -20.43 -5.79 -19.47
N SER A 153 -20.66 -6.50 -20.58
CA SER A 153 -21.54 -6.07 -21.66
C SER A 153 -22.82 -6.90 -21.68
N GLY A 154 -23.94 -6.24 -21.92
CA GLY A 154 -25.25 -6.86 -22.12
C GLY A 154 -25.62 -6.95 -23.60
N LEU A 155 -26.80 -7.49 -23.92
CA LEU A 155 -27.34 -7.36 -25.29
C LEU A 155 -27.66 -5.90 -25.61
N THR A 156 -28.29 -5.22 -24.66
CA THR A 156 -28.61 -3.79 -24.70
C THR A 156 -28.17 -3.13 -23.41
N ARG A 157 -28.05 -1.80 -23.42
CA ARG A 157 -27.71 -0.99 -22.25
C ARG A 157 -28.60 0.24 -22.15
N PHE A 158 -28.78 0.74 -20.93
CA PHE A 158 -29.34 2.07 -20.73
C PHE A 158 -28.20 3.08 -20.62
N ASN A 159 -28.36 4.22 -21.28
CA ASN A 159 -27.52 5.39 -21.03
C ASN A 159 -28.30 6.34 -20.09
N GLY A 160 -27.61 7.08 -19.21
CA GLY A 160 -28.25 7.89 -18.18
C GLY A 160 -29.16 9.02 -18.71
N ASN A 161 -29.22 9.21 -20.02
CA ASN A 161 -29.95 10.29 -20.69
C ASN A 161 -31.17 9.76 -21.48
N SER A 162 -31.40 8.45 -21.52
CA SER A 162 -32.46 7.82 -22.30
C SER A 162 -33.27 6.86 -21.44
N SER A 163 -34.60 6.91 -21.60
CA SER A 163 -35.52 5.91 -21.08
C SER A 163 -35.60 4.65 -21.96
N GLU A 164 -34.98 4.68 -23.14
CA GLU A 164 -34.95 3.56 -24.08
C GLU A 164 -33.59 2.87 -24.07
N PRO A 165 -33.57 1.52 -24.16
CA PRO A 165 -32.32 0.78 -24.27
C PRO A 165 -31.65 1.07 -25.61
N THR A 166 -30.34 1.29 -25.57
CA THR A 166 -29.49 1.36 -26.76
C THR A 166 -28.74 0.05 -26.95
N GLY A 167 -28.31 -0.23 -28.18
CA GLY A 167 -27.48 -1.40 -28.47
C GLY A 167 -26.20 -1.45 -27.64
N ASP A 168 -25.78 -2.66 -27.31
CA ASP A 168 -24.47 -2.99 -26.73
C ASP A 168 -23.87 -4.14 -27.55
N LEU A 169 -23.87 -5.39 -27.05
CA LEU A 169 -23.48 -6.54 -27.89
C LEU A 169 -24.46 -6.78 -29.06
N ALA A 170 -25.76 -6.50 -28.85
CA ALA A 170 -26.75 -6.54 -29.90
C ALA A 170 -26.92 -5.15 -30.51
N HIS A 171 -26.66 -5.04 -31.80
CA HIS A 171 -26.78 -3.78 -32.55
C HIS A 171 -28.15 -3.60 -33.20
N HIS A 172 -28.93 -4.69 -33.31
CA HIS A 172 -30.26 -4.74 -33.92
C HIS A 172 -31.11 -5.77 -33.20
N TRP A 173 -32.40 -5.48 -33.04
CA TRP A 173 -33.42 -6.39 -32.51
C TRP A 173 -34.78 -6.03 -33.13
N GLU A 174 -35.71 -6.98 -33.12
CA GLU A 174 -37.06 -6.77 -33.65
C GLU A 174 -38.07 -7.09 -32.56
N VAL A 175 -39.04 -6.19 -32.37
CA VAL A 175 -40.09 -6.40 -31.38
C VAL A 175 -41.36 -6.82 -32.11
N SER A 176 -41.85 -8.00 -31.76
CA SER A 176 -43.17 -8.46 -32.21
C SER A 176 -44.27 -7.47 -31.84
N ALA A 177 -45.33 -7.40 -32.65
CA ALA A 177 -46.42 -6.44 -32.44
C ALA A 177 -47.16 -6.60 -31.10
N ASP A 178 -47.12 -7.78 -30.49
CA ASP A 178 -47.69 -8.06 -29.16
C ASP A 178 -46.71 -7.77 -28.00
N GLY A 179 -45.45 -7.45 -28.31
CA GLY A 179 -44.40 -7.15 -27.32
C GLY A 179 -43.88 -8.36 -26.57
N LEU A 180 -44.25 -9.59 -26.95
CA LEU A 180 -43.88 -10.81 -26.23
C LEU A 180 -42.60 -11.48 -26.74
N ARG A 181 -42.08 -11.02 -27.89
CA ARG A 181 -40.83 -11.46 -28.51
C ARG A 181 -39.98 -10.29 -28.96
N TRP A 182 -38.68 -10.43 -28.73
CA TRP A 182 -37.62 -9.45 -28.91
C TRP A 182 -36.40 -10.14 -29.54
#